data_AF-A0A8C8RY16-F1
#
_entry.id   AF-A0A8C8RY16-F1
#
_cell.length_a   1.000
_cell.length_b   1.000
_cell.length_c   1.000
_cell.angle_alpha   90.00
_cell.angle_beta   90.00
_cell.angle_gamma   90.00
#
_symmetry.space_group_name_H-M   'P 1'
#
loop_
_entity.id
_entity.type
_entity.pdbx_description
1 polymer ?
#
loop_
_entity_poly.entity_id
_entity_poly.type
_entity_poly.pdbx_seq_one_letter_code
_entity_poly.pdbx_strand_id
1 'polypeptide(L)'
;MALVPCQVLRVAILLSYFSILCTYKAIDMPARQTYGGSWKFLTFINLVIQAVFFGICVLSDLSSLLTKGSDNQEQERQLKKLISLRDWMMAVLAFPVGVFVVTMFWSLYIYDREVIYPKLLDNFIPAWLNHGMHTTVLPFILIEMRTTHHQYPSRTCGLATICTFSVGYILWVYWIHQVTGVWVYPLLDHLSPGAKVIFFATVTIILNIFYLLGEVLNNYIWDTQKCMEEGKEKPKVD
;
A
#
# COMPACT_ATOMS: atom_id res chain seq x y z
N MET A 1 -6.28 -21.42 20.50
CA MET A 1 -5.68 -21.30 19.15
C MET A 1 -4.55 -20.28 19.27
N ALA A 2 -3.28 -20.70 19.17
CA ALA A 2 -2.15 -19.80 19.37
C ALA A 2 -2.12 -18.77 18.23
N LEU A 3 -2.55 -17.53 18.51
CA LEU A 3 -2.34 -16.44 17.57
C LEU A 3 -0.83 -16.27 17.36
N VAL A 4 -0.39 -16.32 16.11
CA VAL A 4 0.99 -15.96 15.74
C VAL A 4 1.26 -14.55 16.27
N PRO A 5 2.37 -14.31 17.00
CA PRO A 5 2.70 -12.97 17.47
C PRO A 5 2.74 -11.99 16.30
N CYS A 6 2.13 -10.81 16.46
CA CYS A 6 2.05 -9.79 15.39
C CYS A 6 3.43 -9.45 14.80
N GLN A 7 4.47 -9.51 15.61
CA GLN A 7 5.87 -9.30 15.23
C GLN A 7 6.35 -10.33 14.19
N VAL A 8 6.07 -11.63 14.43
CA VAL A 8 6.43 -12.72 13.51
C VAL A 8 5.68 -12.57 12.19
N LEU A 9 4.41 -12.17 12.25
CA LEU A 9 3.58 -11.94 11.08
C LEU A 9 4.13 -10.79 10.21
N ARG A 10 4.52 -9.67 10.81
CA ARG A 10 5.14 -8.54 10.09
C ARG A 10 6.46 -8.92 9.42
N VAL A 11 7.31 -9.69 10.11
CA VAL A 11 8.55 -10.20 9.52
C VAL A 11 8.27 -11.12 8.34
N ALA A 12 7.32 -12.05 8.47
CA ALA A 12 6.93 -12.95 7.38
C ALA A 12 6.39 -12.17 6.16
N ILE A 13 5.54 -11.16 6.39
CA ILE A 13 5.02 -10.28 5.34
C ILE A 13 6.15 -9.51 4.67
N LEU A 14 7.08 -8.91 5.43
CA LEU A 14 8.23 -8.20 4.89
C LEU A 14 9.10 -9.10 4.01
N LEU A 15 9.42 -10.31 4.47
CA LEU A 15 10.17 -11.30 3.69
C LEU A 15 9.44 -11.70 2.41
N SER A 16 8.10 -11.81 2.46
CA SER A 16 7.30 -12.08 1.26
C SER A 16 7.41 -10.95 0.23
N TYR A 17 7.40 -9.69 0.65
CA TYR A 17 7.60 -8.55 -0.25
C TYR A 17 9.01 -8.51 -0.82
N PHE A 18 10.04 -8.82 -0.04
CA PHE A 18 11.39 -8.95 -0.57
C PHE A 18 11.50 -10.08 -1.58
N SER A 19 10.88 -11.24 -1.32
CA SER A 19 10.82 -12.34 -2.29
C SER A 19 10.15 -11.90 -3.59
N ILE A 20 8.98 -11.28 -3.52
CA ILE A 20 8.26 -10.74 -4.68
C ILE A 20 9.10 -9.72 -5.45
N LEU A 21 9.72 -8.76 -4.77
CA LEU A 21 10.54 -7.72 -5.40
C LEU A 21 11.80 -8.29 -6.05
N CYS A 22 12.47 -9.24 -5.40
CA CYS A 22 13.66 -9.90 -5.92
C CYS A 22 13.32 -10.76 -7.13
N THR A 23 12.28 -11.61 -7.05
CA THR A 23 11.84 -12.44 -8.18
C THR A 23 11.35 -11.56 -9.32
N TYR A 24 10.57 -10.52 -9.04
CA TYR A 24 10.17 -9.55 -10.05
C TYR A 24 11.42 -9.00 -10.74
N LYS A 25 12.37 -8.40 -10.01
CA LYS A 25 13.61 -7.84 -10.60
C LYS A 25 14.46 -8.85 -11.36
N ALA A 26 14.48 -10.11 -10.94
CA ALA A 26 15.25 -11.17 -11.59
C ALA A 26 14.70 -11.59 -12.96
N ILE A 27 13.42 -11.38 -13.22
CA ILE A 27 12.83 -11.67 -14.55
C ILE A 27 13.26 -10.58 -15.54
N ASP A 28 13.91 -10.97 -16.61
CA ASP A 28 14.25 -10.05 -17.70
C ASP A 28 13.00 -9.80 -18.56
N MET A 29 12.55 -8.54 -18.60
CA MET A 29 11.38 -8.13 -19.36
C MET A 29 11.76 -6.97 -20.28
N PRO A 30 11.47 -7.05 -21.59
CA PRO A 30 11.76 -5.96 -22.52
C PRO A 30 11.16 -4.62 -22.08
N ALA A 31 9.97 -4.66 -21.45
CA ALA A 31 9.28 -3.48 -20.93
C ALA A 31 10.04 -2.72 -19.81
N ARG A 32 11.08 -3.29 -19.21
CA ARG A 32 11.94 -2.63 -18.21
C ARG A 32 13.19 -1.99 -18.79
N GLN A 33 13.60 -2.41 -19.98
CA GLN A 33 14.75 -1.83 -20.67
C GLN A 33 14.41 -0.47 -21.28
N THR A 34 13.13 -0.09 -21.27
CA THR A 34 12.65 1.24 -21.67
C THR A 34 12.84 2.27 -20.56
N TYR A 35 12.91 3.55 -20.94
CA TYR A 35 12.97 4.68 -20.02
C TYR A 35 11.91 4.59 -18.88
N GLY A 36 12.33 4.92 -17.67
CA GLY A 36 11.52 4.79 -16.45
C GLY A 36 11.49 3.38 -15.83
N GLY A 37 11.96 2.36 -16.53
CA GLY A 37 12.12 0.99 -16.01
C GLY A 37 10.87 0.46 -15.31
N SER A 38 11.04 -0.24 -14.17
CA SER A 38 9.92 -0.70 -13.34
C SER A 38 9.17 0.44 -12.65
N TRP A 39 9.82 1.58 -12.42
CA TRP A 39 9.27 2.73 -11.70
C TRP A 39 8.21 3.49 -12.47
N LYS A 40 8.00 3.18 -13.76
CA LYS A 40 6.84 3.69 -14.49
C LYS A 40 5.53 3.12 -13.96
N PHE A 41 5.53 1.89 -13.44
CA PHE A 41 4.31 1.20 -13.02
C PHE A 41 3.96 1.49 -11.56
N LEU A 42 2.73 1.95 -11.32
CA LEU A 42 2.23 2.18 -9.96
C LEU A 42 2.24 0.91 -9.10
N THR A 43 2.02 -0.28 -9.69
CA THR A 43 2.13 -1.56 -8.96
C THR A 43 3.52 -1.73 -8.33
N PHE A 44 4.58 -1.41 -9.06
CA PHE A 44 5.94 -1.55 -8.54
C PHE A 44 6.21 -0.54 -7.42
N ILE A 45 5.79 0.73 -7.61
CA ILE A 45 5.86 1.76 -6.58
C ILE A 45 5.13 1.31 -5.32
N ASN A 46 3.91 0.78 -5.47
CA ASN A 46 3.12 0.25 -4.36
C ASN A 46 3.84 -0.88 -3.63
N LEU A 47 4.43 -1.85 -4.33
CA LEU A 47 5.20 -2.93 -3.68
C LEU A 47 6.38 -2.40 -2.87
N VAL A 48 7.06 -1.37 -3.37
CA VAL A 48 8.12 -0.70 -2.60
C VAL A 48 7.55 0.02 -1.38
N ILE A 49 6.44 0.74 -1.52
CA ILE A 49 5.75 1.38 -0.39
C ILE A 49 5.39 0.34 0.67
N GLN A 50 4.81 -0.80 0.28
CA GLN A 50 4.45 -1.88 1.20
C GLN A 50 5.68 -2.46 1.90
N ALA A 51 6.76 -2.76 1.15
CA ALA A 51 8.00 -3.28 1.73
C ALA A 51 8.63 -2.30 2.73
N VAL A 52 8.67 -1.01 2.40
CA VAL A 52 9.19 0.03 3.31
C VAL A 52 8.29 0.16 4.54
N PHE A 53 6.97 0.15 4.36
CA PHE A 53 6.01 0.22 5.46
C PHE A 53 6.18 -0.96 6.43
N PHE A 54 6.17 -2.20 5.95
CA PHE A 54 6.39 -3.37 6.81
C PHE A 54 7.81 -3.40 7.39
N GLY A 55 8.80 -2.85 6.69
CA GLY A 55 10.14 -2.60 7.24
C GLY A 55 10.10 -1.68 8.46
N ILE A 56 9.35 -0.58 8.39
CA ILE A 56 9.14 0.33 9.51
C ILE A 56 8.35 -0.35 10.65
N CYS A 57 7.36 -1.19 10.35
CA CYS A 57 6.66 -1.98 11.37
C CYS A 57 7.62 -2.91 12.12
N VAL A 58 8.46 -3.66 11.41
CA VAL A 58 9.48 -4.55 12.01
C VAL A 58 10.51 -3.76 12.82
N LEU A 59 10.98 -2.63 12.30
CA LEU A 59 11.88 -1.73 13.05
C LEU A 59 11.21 -1.20 14.32
N SER A 60 9.93 -0.81 14.24
CA SER A 60 9.16 -0.33 15.40
C SER A 60 9.06 -1.41 16.48
N ASP A 61 8.81 -2.65 16.08
CA ASP A 61 8.73 -3.78 17.00
C ASP A 61 10.07 -4.09 17.66
N LEU A 62 11.16 -4.10 16.87
CA LEU A 62 12.50 -4.31 17.39
C LEU A 62 12.91 -3.18 18.35
N SER A 63 12.68 -1.92 17.97
CA SER A 63 12.93 -0.77 18.83
C SER A 63 12.09 -0.82 20.11
N SER A 64 10.82 -1.23 20.04
CA SER A 64 9.98 -1.40 21.22
C SER A 64 10.52 -2.48 22.16
N LEU A 65 11.03 -3.59 21.64
CA LEU A 65 11.63 -4.66 22.44
C LEU A 65 12.93 -4.21 23.11
N LEU A 66 13.78 -3.49 22.38
CA LEU A 66 15.05 -2.96 22.88
C LEU A 66 14.89 -1.82 23.90
N THR A 67 13.77 -1.10 23.86
CA THR A 67 13.49 0.01 24.79
C THR A 67 12.83 -0.48 26.08
N LYS A 68 12.28 -1.70 26.09
CA LYS A 68 11.56 -2.25 27.25
C LYS A 68 12.55 -2.48 28.41
N GLY A 69 12.50 -1.60 29.41
CA GLY A 69 13.39 -1.63 30.58
C GLY A 69 14.64 -0.75 30.46
N SER A 70 14.74 0.11 29.44
CA SER A 70 15.78 1.12 29.31
C SER A 70 15.26 2.49 29.77
N ASP A 71 15.96 3.18 30.67
CA ASP A 71 15.65 4.56 31.08
C ASP A 71 16.15 5.62 30.06
N ASN A 72 16.46 5.21 28.83
CA ASN A 72 17.00 6.10 27.80
C ASN A 72 15.90 6.92 27.11
N GLN A 73 15.70 8.14 27.60
CA GLN A 73 14.70 9.08 27.10
C GLN A 73 14.84 9.39 25.60
N GLU A 74 16.05 9.39 25.03
CA GLU A 74 16.24 9.63 23.60
C GLU A 74 15.76 8.43 22.78
N GLN A 75 15.97 7.21 23.26
CA GLN A 75 15.50 6.00 22.58
C GLN A 75 13.96 5.94 22.53
N GLU A 76 13.29 6.32 23.62
CA GLU A 76 11.82 6.46 23.63
C GLU A 76 11.33 7.53 22.64
N ARG A 77 12.03 8.66 22.53
CA ARG A 77 11.68 9.72 21.59
C ARG A 77 11.80 9.24 20.14
N GLN A 78 12.85 8.48 19.82
CA GLN A 78 13.04 7.89 18.50
C GLN A 78 11.96 6.83 18.20
N LEU A 79 11.60 5.99 19.17
CA LEU A 79 10.50 5.03 19.03
C LEU A 79 9.16 5.73 18.74
N LYS A 80 8.84 6.83 19.44
CA LYS A 80 7.62 7.61 19.18
C LYS A 80 7.59 8.19 17.76
N LYS A 81 8.71 8.73 17.27
CA LYS A 81 8.83 9.21 15.88
C LYS A 81 8.64 8.09 14.88
N LEU A 82 9.21 6.92 15.14
CA LEU A 82 9.12 5.76 14.26
C LEU A 82 7.69 5.21 14.19
N ILE A 83 6.99 5.13 15.33
CA ILE A 83 5.57 4.77 15.41
C ILE A 83 4.70 5.82 14.67
N SER A 84 4.99 7.11 14.85
CA SER A 84 4.28 8.16 14.13
C SER A 84 4.49 8.08 12.62
N LEU A 85 5.72 7.78 12.17
CA LEU A 85 6.03 7.55 10.76
C LEU A 85 5.29 6.32 10.22
N ARG A 86 5.28 5.21 10.97
CA ARG A 86 4.54 3.99 10.64
C ARG A 86 3.07 4.29 10.38
N ASP A 87 2.42 4.94 11.34
CA ASP A 87 0.99 5.25 11.29
C ASP A 87 0.65 6.23 10.17
N TRP A 88 1.49 7.25 9.98
CA TRP A 88 1.35 8.19 8.87
C TRP A 88 1.48 7.48 7.51
N MET A 89 2.52 6.66 7.32
CA MET A 89 2.73 5.91 6.08
C MET A 89 1.62 4.92 5.80
N MET A 90 1.11 4.24 6.83
CA MET A 90 -0.05 3.37 6.74
C MET A 90 -1.26 4.11 6.16
N ALA A 91 -1.59 5.24 6.78
CA ALA A 91 -2.78 6.01 6.48
C ALA A 91 -2.73 6.65 5.08
N VAL A 92 -1.62 7.30 4.72
CA VAL A 92 -1.59 8.16 3.52
C VAL A 92 -1.02 7.49 2.27
N LEU A 93 -0.27 6.40 2.41
CA LEU A 93 0.39 5.72 1.30
C LEU A 93 -0.02 4.25 1.22
N ALA A 94 0.35 3.44 2.22
CA ALA A 94 0.27 1.99 2.12
C ALA A 94 -1.17 1.49 1.96
N PHE A 95 -2.13 2.01 2.73
CA PHE A 95 -3.53 1.62 2.60
C PHE A 95 -4.18 2.16 1.31
N PRO A 96 -4.29 3.48 1.08
CA PRO A 96 -5.06 3.99 -0.06
C PRO A 96 -4.45 3.58 -1.42
N VAL A 97 -3.13 3.62 -1.57
CA VAL A 97 -2.46 3.19 -2.81
C VAL A 97 -2.56 1.69 -2.99
N GLY A 98 -2.42 0.91 -1.91
CA GLY A 98 -2.52 -0.55 -1.95
C GLY A 98 -3.91 -1.02 -2.38
N VAL A 99 -4.96 -0.49 -1.76
CA VAL A 99 -6.35 -0.77 -2.13
C VAL A 99 -6.63 -0.32 -3.57
N PHE A 100 -6.16 0.86 -3.97
CA PHE A 100 -6.31 1.36 -5.33
C PHE A 100 -5.68 0.43 -6.37
N VAL A 101 -4.44 0.00 -6.17
CA VAL A 101 -3.75 -0.90 -7.11
C VAL A 101 -4.49 -2.22 -7.24
N VAL A 102 -4.91 -2.85 -6.13
CA VAL A 102 -5.65 -4.12 -6.15
C VAL A 102 -6.99 -3.93 -6.87
N THR A 103 -7.77 -2.92 -6.50
CA THR A 103 -9.11 -2.69 -7.06
C THR A 103 -9.05 -2.36 -8.55
N MET A 104 -8.18 -1.43 -8.96
CA MET A 104 -8.03 -1.06 -10.37
C MET A 104 -7.51 -2.21 -11.22
N PHE A 105 -6.49 -2.93 -10.74
CA PHE A 105 -5.90 -4.03 -11.50
C PHE A 105 -6.94 -5.12 -11.77
N TRP A 106 -7.61 -5.64 -10.73
CA TRP A 106 -8.55 -6.74 -10.91
C TRP A 106 -9.83 -6.31 -11.65
N SER A 107 -10.30 -5.08 -11.44
CA SER A 107 -11.46 -4.57 -12.19
C SER A 107 -11.17 -4.50 -13.69
N LEU A 108 -10.01 -3.92 -14.07
CA LEU A 108 -9.61 -3.87 -15.47
C LEU A 108 -9.28 -5.25 -16.02
N TYR A 109 -8.62 -6.10 -15.23
CA TYR A 109 -8.28 -7.47 -15.62
C TYR A 109 -9.53 -8.31 -15.94
N ILE A 110 -10.59 -8.18 -15.14
CA ILE A 110 -11.86 -8.88 -15.35
C ILE A 110 -12.62 -8.29 -16.55
N TYR A 111 -12.58 -6.97 -16.72
CA TYR A 111 -13.25 -6.29 -17.84
C TYR A 111 -12.60 -6.63 -19.19
N ASP A 112 -11.31 -6.32 -19.32
CA ASP A 112 -10.47 -6.71 -20.45
C ASP A 112 -9.01 -6.72 -20.01
N ARG A 113 -8.52 -7.94 -19.80
CA ARG A 113 -7.15 -8.20 -19.37
C ARG A 113 -6.11 -7.55 -20.28
N GLU A 114 -6.31 -7.49 -21.59
CA GLU A 114 -5.29 -6.96 -22.52
C GLU A 114 -4.99 -5.47 -22.29
N VAL A 115 -5.90 -4.72 -21.64
CA VAL A 115 -5.73 -3.30 -21.34
C VAL A 115 -4.68 -3.03 -20.27
N ILE A 116 -4.53 -3.95 -19.30
CA ILE A 116 -3.68 -3.75 -18.11
C ILE A 116 -2.60 -4.81 -17.95
N TYR A 117 -2.85 -6.04 -18.42
CA TYR A 117 -1.94 -7.17 -18.35
C TYR A 117 -2.07 -8.00 -19.63
N PRO A 118 -1.36 -7.66 -20.71
CA PRO A 118 -1.44 -8.43 -21.95
C PRO A 118 -1.01 -9.88 -21.76
N LYS A 119 -1.60 -10.82 -22.52
CA LYS A 119 -1.26 -12.26 -22.43
C LYS A 119 0.23 -12.55 -22.65
N LEU A 120 0.93 -11.70 -23.40
CA LEU A 120 2.38 -11.78 -23.58
C LEU A 120 3.15 -11.82 -22.24
N LEU A 121 2.63 -11.14 -21.20
CA LEU A 121 3.25 -11.12 -19.87
C LEU A 121 3.22 -12.47 -19.17
N ASP A 122 2.32 -13.40 -19.53
CA ASP A 122 2.27 -14.75 -18.94
C ASP A 122 3.53 -15.57 -19.25
N ASN A 123 4.24 -15.24 -20.33
CA ASN A 123 5.52 -15.87 -20.68
C ASN A 123 6.66 -15.46 -19.73
N PHE A 124 6.49 -14.38 -18.97
CA PHE A 124 7.52 -13.80 -18.11
C PHE A 124 7.13 -13.84 -16.63
N ILE A 125 5.88 -13.51 -16.31
CA ILE A 125 5.37 -13.37 -14.95
C ILE A 125 4.50 -14.58 -14.63
N PRO A 126 4.97 -15.49 -13.76
CA PRO A 126 4.17 -16.62 -13.33
C PRO A 126 2.97 -16.15 -12.49
N ALA A 127 1.87 -16.92 -12.51
CA ALA A 127 0.62 -16.56 -11.85
C ALA A 127 0.79 -16.22 -10.36
N TRP A 128 1.63 -16.97 -9.63
CA TRP A 128 1.90 -16.69 -8.21
C TRP A 128 2.51 -15.30 -8.01
N LEU A 129 3.39 -14.86 -8.91
CA LEU A 129 4.03 -13.55 -8.81
C LEU A 129 3.01 -12.47 -9.16
N ASN A 130 2.16 -12.68 -10.17
CA ASN A 130 1.08 -11.76 -10.49
C ASN A 130 0.14 -11.55 -9.27
N HIS A 131 -0.27 -12.63 -8.60
CA HIS A 131 -1.04 -12.56 -7.37
C HIS A 131 -0.25 -11.92 -6.21
N GLY A 132 1.05 -12.21 -6.08
CA GLY A 132 1.93 -11.55 -5.13
C GLY A 132 2.05 -10.04 -5.35
N MET A 133 1.95 -9.58 -6.60
CA MET A 133 2.03 -8.16 -6.92
C MET A 133 0.69 -7.42 -6.76
N HIS A 134 -0.44 -8.10 -7.04
CA HIS A 134 -1.74 -7.44 -7.20
C HIS A 134 -2.84 -7.93 -6.25
N THR A 135 -2.65 -9.05 -5.55
CA THR A 135 -3.65 -9.59 -4.61
C THR A 135 -3.20 -9.45 -3.17
N THR A 136 -1.99 -9.91 -2.84
CA THR A 136 -1.52 -10.07 -1.44
C THR A 136 -1.42 -8.76 -0.67
N VAL A 137 -1.31 -7.62 -1.37
CA VAL A 137 -1.28 -6.29 -0.78
C VAL A 137 -2.49 -6.04 0.13
N LEU A 138 -3.70 -6.36 -0.34
CA LEU A 138 -4.93 -6.12 0.40
C LEU A 138 -5.07 -6.98 1.69
N PRO A 139 -4.93 -8.32 1.66
CA PRO A 139 -4.99 -9.11 2.88
C PRO A 139 -3.88 -8.74 3.86
N PHE A 140 -2.66 -8.45 3.41
CA PHE A 140 -1.57 -8.06 4.31
C PHE A 140 -1.84 -6.73 5.02
N ILE A 141 -2.33 -5.72 4.29
CA ILE A 141 -2.64 -4.42 4.89
C ILE A 141 -3.83 -4.49 5.84
N LEU A 142 -4.85 -5.30 5.53
CA LEU A 142 -5.99 -5.55 6.41
C LEU A 142 -5.61 -6.32 7.68
N ILE A 143 -4.73 -7.30 7.56
CA ILE A 143 -4.16 -8.01 8.70
C ILE A 143 -3.43 -7.03 9.62
N GLU A 144 -2.62 -6.13 9.07
CA GLU A 144 -1.91 -5.12 9.88
C GLU A 144 -2.89 -4.16 10.59
N MET A 145 -3.94 -3.68 9.92
CA MET A 145 -4.98 -2.86 10.58
C MET A 145 -5.70 -3.61 11.71
N ARG A 146 -5.83 -4.93 11.58
CA ARG A 146 -6.44 -5.79 12.60
C ARG A 146 -5.52 -6.06 13.78
N THR A 147 -4.20 -6.08 13.56
CA THR A 147 -3.22 -6.34 14.63
C THR A 147 -2.69 -5.07 15.27
N THR A 148 -2.83 -3.90 14.65
CA THR A 148 -2.39 -2.62 15.22
C THR A 148 -3.32 -1.46 14.90
N HIS A 149 -3.63 -0.67 15.93
CA HIS A 149 -4.37 0.56 15.81
C HIS A 149 -3.44 1.66 15.31
N HIS A 150 -3.73 2.21 14.12
CA HIS A 150 -2.92 3.29 13.55
C HIS A 150 -3.59 4.64 13.79
N GLN A 151 -2.79 5.63 14.18
CA GLN A 151 -3.27 7.01 14.30
C GLN A 151 -3.25 7.71 12.93
N TYR A 152 -4.43 8.02 12.41
CA TYR A 152 -4.55 8.78 11.17
C TYR A 152 -4.17 10.25 11.39
N PRO A 153 -3.47 10.90 10.45
CA PRO A 153 -3.26 12.35 10.50
C PRO A 153 -4.58 13.09 10.30
N SER A 154 -4.58 14.42 10.48
CA SER A 154 -5.77 15.22 10.18
C SER A 154 -6.21 15.01 8.73
N ARG A 155 -7.52 14.94 8.50
CA ARG A 155 -8.09 14.67 7.17
C ARG A 155 -7.53 15.58 6.10
N THR A 156 -7.44 16.88 6.35
CA THR A 156 -6.86 17.84 5.39
C THR A 156 -5.41 17.51 5.05
N CYS A 157 -4.60 17.13 6.04
CA CYS A 157 -3.21 16.73 5.81
C CYS A 157 -3.13 15.42 5.01
N GLY A 158 -3.93 14.42 5.36
CA GLY A 158 -3.98 13.14 4.66
C GLY A 158 -4.41 13.29 3.20
N LEU A 159 -5.53 13.99 2.96
CA LEU A 159 -6.05 14.26 1.61
C LEU A 159 -5.05 15.08 0.78
N ALA A 160 -4.45 16.13 1.35
CA ALA A 160 -3.43 16.93 0.66
C ALA A 160 -2.19 16.09 0.27
N THR A 161 -1.77 15.17 1.15
CA THR A 161 -0.65 14.26 0.88
C THR A 161 -0.96 13.33 -0.29
N ILE A 162 -2.16 12.74 -0.32
CA ILE A 162 -2.59 11.85 -1.39
C ILE A 162 -2.72 12.59 -2.71
N CYS A 163 -3.27 13.81 -2.70
CA CYS A 163 -3.30 14.66 -3.88
C CYS A 163 -1.89 14.98 -4.39
N THR A 164 -0.96 15.29 -3.48
CA THR A 164 0.45 15.57 -3.83
C THR A 164 1.12 14.34 -4.45
N PHE A 165 0.94 13.17 -3.85
CA PHE A 165 1.44 11.90 -4.39
C PHE A 165 0.85 11.62 -5.78
N SER A 166 -0.46 11.80 -5.94
CA SER A 166 -1.18 11.57 -7.21
C SER A 166 -0.66 12.49 -8.30
N VAL A 167 -0.53 13.79 -8.03
CA VAL A 167 0.03 14.77 -8.97
C VAL A 167 1.48 14.41 -9.32
N GLY A 168 2.30 14.02 -8.34
CA GLY A 168 3.67 13.57 -8.58
C GLY A 168 3.74 12.38 -9.54
N TYR A 169 2.89 11.37 -9.34
CA TYR A 169 2.84 10.22 -10.23
C TYR A 169 2.31 10.57 -11.64
N ILE A 170 1.29 11.44 -11.72
CA ILE A 170 0.76 11.93 -13.01
C ILE A 170 1.85 12.66 -13.79
N LEU A 171 2.56 13.58 -13.14
CA LEU A 171 3.69 14.31 -13.76
C LEU A 171 4.76 13.34 -14.25
N TRP A 172 5.05 12.29 -13.48
CA TRP A 172 6.00 11.26 -13.89
C TRP A 172 5.52 10.48 -15.13
N VAL A 173 4.25 10.08 -15.20
CA VAL A 173 3.67 9.41 -16.37
C VAL A 173 3.72 10.31 -17.62
N TYR A 174 3.38 11.60 -17.47
CA TYR A 174 3.50 12.57 -18.56
C TYR A 174 4.95 12.77 -19.00
N TRP A 175 5.88 12.87 -18.05
CA TRP A 175 7.30 13.00 -18.34
C TRP A 175 7.83 11.81 -19.15
N ILE A 176 7.48 10.58 -18.76
CA ILE A 176 7.85 9.39 -19.53
C ILE A 176 7.33 9.51 -20.96
N HIS A 177 6.05 9.86 -21.15
CA HIS A 177 5.48 10.02 -22.48
C HIS A 177 6.19 11.11 -23.30
N GLN A 178 6.59 12.23 -22.68
CA GLN A 178 7.36 13.28 -23.36
C GLN A 178 8.73 12.75 -23.84
N VAL A 179 9.38 11.88 -23.07
CA VAL A 179 10.70 11.33 -23.42
C VAL A 179 10.62 10.18 -24.42
N THR A 180 9.61 9.32 -24.33
CA THR A 180 9.53 8.08 -25.12
C THR A 180 8.53 8.13 -26.28
N GLY A 181 7.58 9.07 -26.25
CA GLY A 181 6.42 9.09 -27.14
C GLY A 181 5.39 7.99 -26.86
N VAL A 182 5.52 7.23 -25.77
CA VAL A 182 4.66 6.08 -25.45
C VAL A 182 4.11 6.23 -24.04
N TRP A 183 2.79 6.05 -23.87
CA TRP A 183 2.18 6.08 -22.54
C TRP A 183 2.53 4.84 -21.73
N VAL A 184 2.67 5.03 -20.42
CA VAL A 184 2.84 3.94 -19.45
C VAL A 184 1.66 2.96 -19.49
N TYR A 185 0.46 3.50 -19.69
CA TYR A 185 -0.79 2.75 -19.75
C TYR A 185 -1.43 2.92 -21.14
N PRO A 186 -1.59 1.85 -21.93
CA PRO A 186 -2.17 1.92 -23.28
C PRO A 186 -3.55 2.57 -23.34
N LEU A 187 -4.34 2.49 -22.26
CA LEU A 187 -5.62 3.19 -22.14
C LEU A 187 -5.48 4.70 -22.42
N LEU A 188 -4.37 5.33 -22.04
CA LEU A 188 -4.17 6.77 -22.19
C LEU A 188 -4.02 7.19 -23.66
N ASP A 189 -3.53 6.32 -24.55
CA ASP A 189 -3.47 6.61 -25.99
C ASP A 189 -4.86 6.85 -26.60
N HIS A 190 -5.87 6.17 -26.06
CA HIS A 190 -7.25 6.19 -26.57
C HIS A 190 -8.07 7.38 -26.06
N LEU A 191 -7.55 8.15 -25.09
CA LEU A 191 -8.26 9.26 -24.47
C LEU A 191 -7.90 10.60 -25.10
N SER A 192 -8.88 11.48 -25.34
CA SER A 192 -8.61 12.87 -25.70
C SER A 192 -7.91 13.62 -24.54
N PRO A 193 -7.24 14.77 -24.78
CA PRO A 193 -6.59 15.53 -23.72
C PRO A 193 -7.54 15.90 -22.56
N GLY A 194 -8.77 16.32 -22.87
CA GLY A 194 -9.79 16.60 -21.86
C GLY A 194 -10.22 15.35 -21.09
N ALA A 195 -10.37 14.21 -21.77
CA ALA A 195 -10.69 12.94 -21.12
C ALA A 195 -9.58 12.45 -20.19
N LYS A 196 -8.30 12.69 -20.53
CA LYS A 196 -7.16 12.39 -19.64
C LYS A 196 -7.24 13.20 -18.33
N VAL A 197 -7.57 14.49 -18.40
CA VAL A 197 -7.74 15.34 -17.21
C VAL A 197 -8.86 14.80 -16.32
N ILE A 198 -10.01 14.45 -16.90
CA ILE A 198 -11.15 13.88 -16.16
C ILE A 198 -10.78 12.52 -15.56
N PHE A 199 -10.05 11.68 -16.30
CA PHE A 199 -9.58 10.38 -15.82
C PHE A 199 -8.65 10.54 -14.60
N PHE A 200 -7.64 11.41 -14.70
CA PHE A 200 -6.70 11.66 -13.60
C PHE A 200 -7.36 12.31 -12.38
N ALA A 201 -8.31 13.23 -12.59
CA ALA A 201 -9.11 13.79 -11.51
C ALA A 201 -9.93 12.71 -10.81
N THR A 202 -10.61 11.85 -11.58
CA THR A 202 -11.42 10.75 -11.06
C THR A 202 -10.58 9.77 -10.23
N VAL A 203 -9.42 9.33 -10.73
CA VAL A 203 -8.57 8.40 -9.95
C VAL A 203 -8.01 9.05 -8.68
N THR A 204 -7.72 10.36 -8.72
CA THR A 204 -7.30 11.11 -7.52
C THR A 204 -8.41 11.18 -6.48
N ILE A 205 -9.66 11.42 -6.91
CA ILE A 205 -10.83 11.39 -6.02
C ILE A 205 -11.01 10.00 -5.41
N ILE A 206 -10.89 8.93 -6.20
CA ILE A 206 -10.99 7.55 -5.72
C ILE A 206 -9.93 7.25 -4.65
N LEU A 207 -8.67 7.65 -4.86
CA LEU A 207 -7.60 7.49 -3.87
C LEU A 207 -7.93 8.19 -2.54
N ASN A 208 -8.51 9.40 -2.60
CA ASN A 208 -8.97 10.13 -1.41
C ASN A 208 -10.14 9.43 -0.72
N ILE A 209 -11.08 8.83 -1.48
CA ILE A 209 -12.15 7.99 -0.92
C ILE A 209 -11.56 6.78 -0.20
N PHE A 210 -10.53 6.13 -0.75
CA PHE A 210 -9.87 5.01 -0.07
C PHE A 210 -9.15 5.41 1.21
N TYR A 211 -8.62 6.62 1.30
CA TYR A 211 -8.10 7.13 2.57
C TYR A 211 -9.20 7.28 3.63
N LEU A 212 -10.34 7.87 3.27
CA LEU A 212 -11.47 7.99 4.19
C LEU A 212 -12.01 6.62 4.59
N LEU A 213 -12.07 5.67 3.65
CA LEU A 213 -12.45 4.29 3.94
C LEU A 213 -11.46 3.64 4.91
N GLY A 214 -10.16 3.88 4.75
CA GLY A 214 -9.13 3.40 5.66
C GLY A 214 -9.28 3.94 7.07
N GLU A 215 -9.55 5.25 7.20
CA GLU A 215 -9.81 5.90 8.49
C GLU A 215 -11.03 5.26 9.19
N VAL A 216 -12.15 5.13 8.47
CA VAL A 216 -13.38 4.52 8.99
C VAL A 216 -13.15 3.07 9.39
N LEU A 217 -12.47 2.29 8.54
CA LEU A 217 -12.20 0.88 8.79
C LEU A 217 -11.28 0.70 10.00
N ASN A 218 -10.23 1.52 10.13
CA ASN A 218 -9.33 1.49 11.27
C ASN A 218 -10.08 1.73 12.59
N ASN A 219 -10.90 2.78 12.64
CA ASN A 219 -11.65 3.11 13.85
C ASN A 219 -12.70 2.03 14.16
N TYR A 220 -13.45 1.58 13.15
CA TYR A 220 -14.46 0.53 13.32
C TYR A 220 -13.88 -0.77 13.90
N ILE A 221 -12.71 -1.22 13.40
CA ILE A 221 -12.03 -2.41 13.89
C ILE A 221 -11.76 -2.32 15.39
N TRP A 222 -11.22 -1.18 15.84
CA TRP A 222 -10.72 -1.00 17.19
C TRP A 222 -11.79 -0.55 18.19
N ASP A 223 -12.80 0.19 17.75
CA ASP A 223 -13.97 0.53 18.58
C ASP A 223 -14.81 -0.72 18.88
N THR A 224 -14.97 -1.61 17.89
CA THR A 224 -15.63 -2.91 18.10
C THR A 224 -14.87 -3.76 19.11
N GLN A 225 -13.53 -3.78 19.03
CA GLN A 225 -12.70 -4.55 19.95
C GLN A 225 -12.83 -4.05 21.40
N LYS A 226 -12.77 -2.72 21.61
CA LYS A 226 -12.99 -2.11 22.93
C LYS A 226 -14.36 -2.47 23.51
N CYS A 227 -15.43 -2.36 22.72
CA CYS A 227 -16.78 -2.72 23.16
C CYS A 227 -16.89 -4.20 23.57
N MET A 228 -16.20 -5.11 22.87
CA MET A 228 -16.17 -6.54 23.20
C MET A 228 -15.38 -6.84 24.48
N GLU A 229 -14.32 -6.09 24.76
CA GLU A 229 -13.52 -6.21 25.98
C GLU A 229 -14.32 -5.69 27.19
N GLU A 230 -14.91 -4.50 27.08
CA GLU A 230 -15.77 -3.91 28.13
C GLU A 230 -17.03 -4.75 28.41
N GLY A 231 -17.62 -5.37 27.39
CA GLY A 231 -18.78 -6.25 27.54
C GLY A 231 -18.47 -7.58 28.25
N LYS A 232 -17.20 -8.03 28.23
CA LYS A 232 -16.74 -9.21 28.97
C LYS A 232 -16.38 -8.90 30.42
N GLU A 233 -15.97 -7.68 30.71
CA GLU A 233 -15.61 -7.25 32.07
C GLU A 233 -16.81 -6.93 32.97
N LYS A 234 -18.00 -6.67 32.40
CA LYS A 234 -19.23 -6.54 33.19
C LYS A 234 -19.69 -7.92 33.68
N PRO A 235 -19.72 -8.20 35.00
CA PRO A 235 -20.31 -9.43 35.50
C PRO A 235 -21.80 -9.42 35.15
N LYS A 236 -22.34 -10.57 34.72
CA LYS A 236 -23.80 -10.78 34.75
C LYS A 236 -24.22 -10.68 36.21
N VAL A 237 -24.86 -9.58 36.56
CA VAL A 237 -25.55 -9.44 37.84
C VAL A 237 -26.87 -10.18 37.65
N ASP A 238 -26.85 -11.48 37.95
CA ASP A 238 -28.05 -12.29 38.17
C ASP A 238 -28.44 -12.22 39.67
#